data_AF-A0A3C1ZXR8-F1
#
_entry.id   AF-A0A3C1ZXR8-F1
#
_cell.length_a   1.000
_cell.length_b   1.000
_cell.length_c   1.000
_cell.angle_alpha   90.00
_cell.angle_beta   90.00
_cell.angle_gamma   90.00
#
_symmetry.space_group_name_H-M   'P 1'
#
loop_
_entity.id
_entity.type
_entity.pdbx_description
1 polymer ?
#
loop_
_entity_poly.entity_id
_entity_poly.type
_entity_poly.pdbx_seq_one_letter_code
_entity_poly.pdbx_strand_id
1 'polypeptide(L)'
;WYQKFKDQRVLPRLSHIREKVPVSTKIASTWEQLSIFFERDVKSKISNPQYLALVLLEAPLLALVLAYICKFYAADQYVFSENENIPVFIFMSIIVSIFMGLTVSAEEIYRDRKILKRESFLHLSWGSYLLSKVLILAVIAALQTLTFLMIGHNILEFKGMFWVHFAVLFSTGLFSSLLGLNISSAFNSAVTIYILIPILLIPQLVLGGIVVRFDNLHPRLRPVDGVPLVADVMASRWGYEALMVSQYQRNAYEAPFFALDQQIYQAYYKKNFLIPQVSNKVALLADAQHNEGVDTLRYQQDWRRVVYTMEKESVQSGLEIPIQPLPATWLDVTPLQWDELKTYSESLRKYFVRRYNAINRNKDSRIAELTITQQDREEFLQKRTSYTNEAVIAFVENMVTDERISEAPGRFIQNIYPIFKPPVTDRKTVFSTHFFSSTKLLFGWELNTLHANLIMIWIFTVFLFGLLYVNFLRAIVRFRYQDVFITVARRQAMVWGKRLFPKRAPQSEGLRS
;
A
#
# COMPACT_ATOMS: atom_id res chain seq x y z
N TRP A 1 -38.08 67.11 3.53
CA TRP A 1 -38.19 66.24 2.34
C TRP A 1 -38.70 64.85 2.70
N TYR A 2 -38.03 64.10 3.59
CA TYR A 2 -38.47 62.76 4.04
C TYR A 2 -39.90 62.72 4.64
N GLN A 3 -40.31 63.74 5.40
CA GLN A 3 -41.69 63.84 5.89
C GLN A 3 -42.70 64.09 4.75
N LYS A 4 -42.43 65.04 3.83
CA LYS A 4 -43.23 65.24 2.61
C LYS A 4 -43.31 63.98 1.73
N PHE A 5 -42.25 63.17 1.68
CA PHE A 5 -42.20 61.91 0.94
C PHE A 5 -43.14 60.85 1.53
N LYS A 6 -43.31 60.82 2.87
CA LYS A 6 -44.26 59.93 3.54
C LYS A 6 -45.72 60.37 3.39
N ASP A 7 -45.99 61.68 3.42
CA ASP A 7 -47.37 62.20 3.44
C ASP A 7 -48.03 62.26 2.05
N GLN A 8 -47.24 62.37 0.97
CA GLN A 8 -47.79 62.58 -0.39
C GLN A 8 -47.96 61.31 -1.23
N ARG A 9 -47.55 60.14 -0.74
CA ARG A 9 -47.78 58.87 -1.44
C ARG A 9 -48.30 57.81 -0.48
N VAL A 10 -49.60 57.56 -0.55
CA VAL A 10 -50.17 56.30 -0.08
C VAL A 10 -49.61 55.21 -1.00
N LEU A 11 -48.57 54.51 -0.57
CA LEU A 11 -48.09 53.33 -1.27
C LEU A 11 -49.28 52.36 -1.38
N PRO A 12 -49.67 51.89 -2.57
CA PRO A 12 -50.74 50.93 -2.69
C PRO A 12 -50.41 49.73 -1.79
N ARG A 13 -51.38 49.25 -1.01
CA ARG A 13 -51.23 48.01 -0.26
C ARG A 13 -51.01 46.91 -1.29
N LEU A 14 -49.74 46.57 -1.54
CA LEU A 14 -49.37 45.44 -2.36
C LEU A 14 -49.95 44.20 -1.67
N SER A 15 -51.01 43.64 -2.23
CA SER A 15 -51.44 42.30 -1.85
C SER A 15 -50.25 41.39 -2.07
N HIS A 16 -49.71 40.81 -1.01
CA HIS A 16 -48.74 39.73 -1.14
C HIS A 16 -49.46 38.58 -1.83
N ILE A 17 -49.35 38.52 -3.16
CA ILE A 17 -49.78 37.37 -3.94
C ILE A 17 -48.91 36.21 -3.43
N ARG A 18 -49.55 35.27 -2.71
CA ARG A 18 -48.93 34.03 -2.22
C ARG A 18 -48.78 32.98 -3.33
N GLU A 19 -49.06 33.32 -4.59
CA GLU A 19 -48.73 32.43 -5.68
C GLU A 19 -47.22 32.30 -5.78
N LYS A 20 -46.74 31.08 -5.56
CA LYS A 20 -45.39 30.70 -5.94
C LYS A 20 -45.24 31.03 -7.42
N VAL A 21 -44.26 31.87 -7.75
CA VAL A 21 -43.84 32.10 -9.14
C VAL A 21 -43.73 30.72 -9.81
N PRO A 22 -44.42 30.47 -10.93
CA PRO A 22 -44.35 29.17 -11.58
C PRO A 22 -42.90 28.93 -11.99
N VAL A 23 -42.24 28.02 -11.29
CA VAL A 23 -40.89 27.56 -11.63
C VAL A 23 -41.05 26.79 -12.94
N SER A 24 -40.79 27.46 -14.06
CA SER A 24 -41.01 26.89 -15.40
C SER A 24 -40.02 25.79 -15.78
N THR A 25 -38.97 25.60 -14.98
CA THR A 25 -37.92 24.62 -15.24
C THR A 25 -38.04 23.43 -14.29
N LYS A 26 -38.53 22.30 -14.80
CA LYS A 26 -38.41 21.01 -14.11
C LYS A 26 -36.93 20.64 -14.03
N ILE A 27 -36.42 20.49 -12.81
CA ILE A 27 -35.06 19.99 -12.58
C ILE A 27 -35.04 18.50 -12.96
N ALA A 28 -34.08 18.11 -13.80
CA ALA A 28 -33.91 16.72 -14.23
C ALA A 28 -33.60 15.80 -13.04
N SER A 29 -33.90 14.50 -13.17
CA SER A 29 -33.59 13.49 -12.15
C SER A 29 -32.07 13.32 -11.95
N THR A 30 -31.66 12.72 -10.83
CA THR A 30 -30.23 12.53 -10.49
C THR A 30 -29.45 11.73 -11.54
N TRP A 31 -30.10 10.75 -12.19
CA TRP A 31 -29.50 9.92 -13.23
C TRP A 31 -29.39 10.65 -14.57
N GLU A 32 -30.42 11.42 -14.94
CA GLU A 32 -30.38 12.28 -16.12
C GLU A 32 -29.28 13.35 -15.97
N GLN A 33 -29.17 13.96 -14.78
CA GLN A 33 -28.10 14.91 -14.48
C GLN A 33 -26.71 14.29 -14.61
N LEU A 34 -26.53 13.05 -14.14
CA LEU A 34 -25.26 12.33 -14.30
C LEU A 34 -24.91 12.16 -15.79
N SER A 35 -25.86 11.73 -16.61
CA SER A 35 -25.65 11.58 -18.06
C SER A 35 -25.31 12.91 -18.72
N ILE A 36 -25.99 13.99 -18.36
CA ILE A 36 -25.75 15.33 -18.91
C ILE A 36 -24.35 15.82 -18.52
N PHE A 37 -23.94 15.67 -17.25
CA PHE A 37 -22.61 16.07 -16.81
C PHE A 37 -21.51 15.24 -17.49
N PHE A 38 -21.75 13.93 -17.65
CA PHE A 38 -20.84 13.04 -18.36
C PHE A 38 -20.68 13.47 -19.83
N GLU A 39 -21.78 13.67 -20.54
CA GLU A 39 -21.77 14.09 -21.94
C GLU A 39 -21.08 15.45 -22.14
N ARG A 40 -21.37 16.42 -21.26
CA ARG A 40 -20.73 17.74 -21.29
C ARG A 40 -19.21 17.63 -21.17
N ASP A 41 -18.74 16.85 -20.21
CA ASP A 41 -17.32 16.73 -19.91
C ASP A 41 -16.59 15.93 -21.00
N VAL A 42 -17.21 14.88 -21.54
CA VAL A 42 -16.71 14.16 -22.73
C VAL A 42 -16.57 15.11 -23.93
N LYS A 43 -17.62 15.88 -24.25
CA LYS A 43 -17.57 16.85 -25.36
C LYS A 43 -16.47 17.88 -25.14
N SER A 44 -16.35 18.43 -23.93
CA SER A 44 -15.32 19.42 -23.61
C SER A 44 -13.89 18.87 -23.79
N LYS A 45 -13.66 17.59 -23.48
CA LYS A 45 -12.35 16.95 -23.65
C LYS A 45 -12.04 16.64 -25.11
N ILE A 46 -13.01 16.10 -25.85
CA ILE A 46 -12.86 15.79 -27.29
C ILE A 46 -12.62 17.07 -28.11
N SER A 47 -13.22 18.19 -27.72
CA SER A 47 -12.97 19.48 -28.39
C SER A 47 -11.56 20.05 -28.17
N ASN A 48 -10.76 19.49 -27.24
CA ASN A 48 -9.37 19.90 -27.02
C ASN A 48 -8.40 18.79 -27.47
N PRO A 49 -7.99 18.78 -28.75
CA PRO A 49 -7.15 17.72 -29.30
C PRO A 49 -5.75 17.68 -28.68
N GLN A 50 -5.20 18.83 -28.26
CA GLN A 50 -3.89 18.90 -27.61
C GLN A 50 -3.90 18.21 -26.25
N TYR A 51 -4.93 18.50 -25.44
CA TYR A 51 -5.12 17.82 -24.16
C TYR A 51 -5.34 16.33 -24.34
N LEU A 52 -6.21 15.92 -25.27
CA LEU A 52 -6.51 14.52 -25.50
C LEU A 52 -5.27 13.75 -26.00
N ALA A 53 -4.51 14.34 -26.93
CA ALA A 53 -3.25 13.76 -27.42
C ALA A 53 -2.24 13.59 -26.29
N LEU A 54 -2.06 14.59 -25.43
CA LEU A 54 -1.16 14.50 -24.27
C LEU A 54 -1.55 13.36 -23.34
N VAL A 55 -2.83 13.30 -22.93
CA VAL A 55 -3.32 12.27 -22.00
C VAL A 55 -3.23 10.86 -22.59
N LEU A 56 -3.56 10.69 -23.87
CA LEU A 56 -3.54 9.38 -24.52
C LEU A 56 -2.13 8.92 -24.90
N LEU A 57 -1.19 9.82 -25.22
CA LEU A 57 0.19 9.48 -25.59
C LEU A 57 1.13 9.34 -24.38
N GLU A 58 0.79 9.98 -23.26
CA GLU A 58 1.58 9.91 -22.02
C GLU A 58 1.85 8.45 -21.61
N ALA A 59 0.80 7.63 -21.53
CA ALA A 59 0.92 6.24 -21.09
C ALA A 59 1.73 5.35 -22.06
N PRO A 60 1.46 5.33 -23.39
CA PRO A 60 2.30 4.64 -24.37
C PRO A 60 3.77 5.03 -24.34
N LEU A 61 4.06 6.34 -24.25
CA LEU A 61 5.42 6.85 -24.29
C LEU A 61 6.20 6.43 -23.04
N LEU A 62 5.59 6.57 -21.86
CA LEU A 62 6.19 6.12 -20.60
C LEU A 62 6.40 4.61 -20.58
N ALA A 63 5.46 3.83 -21.12
CA ALA A 63 5.62 2.39 -21.25
C ALA A 63 6.80 2.02 -22.14
N LEU A 64 6.94 2.67 -23.31
CA LEU A 64 8.04 2.42 -24.23
C LEU A 64 9.39 2.73 -23.57
N VAL A 65 9.53 3.92 -22.97
CA VAL A 65 10.78 4.34 -22.31
C VAL A 65 11.12 3.38 -21.17
N LEU A 66 10.17 3.09 -20.29
CA LEU A 66 10.41 2.24 -19.12
C LEU A 66 10.73 0.80 -19.54
N ALA A 67 9.95 0.22 -20.45
CA ALA A 67 10.15 -1.15 -20.88
C ALA A 67 11.47 -1.33 -21.64
N TYR A 68 11.87 -0.34 -22.45
CA TYR A 68 13.14 -0.35 -23.15
C TYR A 68 14.32 -0.29 -22.18
N ILE A 69 14.28 0.61 -21.18
CA ILE A 69 15.33 0.71 -20.15
C ILE A 69 15.40 -0.58 -19.31
N CYS A 70 14.26 -1.20 -19.00
CA CYS A 70 14.20 -2.42 -18.20
C CYS A 70 14.42 -3.71 -19.01
N LYS A 71 14.61 -3.66 -20.34
CA LYS A 71 14.87 -4.87 -21.14
C LYS A 71 16.35 -5.23 -21.05
N PHE A 72 16.72 -6.02 -20.04
CA PHE A 72 18.07 -6.52 -19.84
C PHE A 72 18.35 -7.76 -20.71
N TYR A 73 19.53 -7.83 -21.32
CA TYR A 73 20.01 -8.97 -22.10
C TYR A 73 21.15 -9.68 -21.36
N ALA A 74 21.04 -11.00 -21.23
CA ALA A 74 22.12 -11.83 -20.73
C ALA A 74 22.81 -12.50 -21.93
N ALA A 75 24.12 -12.30 -22.09
CA ALA A 75 24.92 -12.89 -23.17
C ALA A 75 24.28 -12.77 -24.58
N ASP A 76 23.88 -11.54 -24.94
CA ASP A 76 23.29 -11.15 -26.24
C ASP A 76 21.92 -11.74 -26.59
N GLN A 77 21.29 -12.53 -25.70
CA GLN A 77 19.92 -13.02 -25.86
C GLN A 77 19.01 -12.51 -24.74
N TYR A 78 17.77 -12.21 -25.10
CA TYR A 78 16.76 -11.85 -24.12
C TYR A 78 16.10 -13.13 -23.60
N VAL A 79 16.20 -13.36 -22.29
CA VAL A 79 15.47 -14.42 -21.59
C VAL A 79 14.73 -13.78 -20.43
N PHE A 80 13.39 -13.91 -20.41
CA PHE A 80 12.56 -13.31 -19.36
C PHE A 80 13.00 -13.72 -17.95
N SER A 81 13.39 -14.99 -17.76
CA SER A 81 13.82 -15.48 -16.45
C SER A 81 15.07 -14.81 -15.89
N GLU A 82 15.97 -14.34 -16.75
CA GLU A 82 17.26 -13.76 -16.38
C GLU A 82 17.22 -12.23 -16.31
N ASN A 83 16.09 -11.61 -16.67
CA ASN A 83 15.97 -10.15 -16.64
C ASN A 83 15.90 -9.62 -15.18
N GLU A 84 16.98 -9.02 -14.70
CA GLU A 84 17.08 -8.49 -13.34
C GLU A 84 16.15 -7.28 -13.07
N ASN A 85 15.70 -6.60 -14.11
CA ASN A 85 14.94 -5.35 -14.00
C ASN A 85 13.41 -5.56 -13.88
N ILE A 86 12.91 -6.80 -13.90
CA ILE A 86 11.46 -7.08 -13.80
C ILE A 86 10.84 -6.56 -12.50
N PRO A 87 11.41 -6.76 -11.29
CA PRO A 87 10.86 -6.18 -10.05
C PRO A 87 10.79 -4.65 -10.09
N VAL A 88 11.80 -4.00 -10.69
CA VAL A 88 11.85 -2.55 -10.85
C VAL A 88 10.78 -2.07 -11.82
N PHE A 89 10.60 -2.74 -12.96
CA PHE A 89 9.55 -2.44 -13.92
C PHE A 89 8.16 -2.52 -13.29
N ILE A 90 7.87 -3.59 -12.53
CA ILE A 90 6.60 -3.77 -11.82
C ILE A 90 6.35 -2.59 -10.87
N PHE A 91 7.35 -2.22 -10.08
CA PHE A 91 7.23 -1.10 -9.15
C PHE A 91 7.01 0.24 -9.86
N MET A 92 7.84 0.54 -10.85
CA MET A 92 7.77 1.79 -11.60
C MET A 92 6.46 1.91 -12.37
N SER A 93 5.89 0.81 -12.86
CA SER A 93 4.56 0.79 -13.48
C SER A 93 3.46 1.25 -12.53
N ILE A 94 3.53 0.88 -11.24
CA ILE A 94 2.59 1.34 -10.21
C ILE A 94 2.78 2.84 -9.94
N ILE A 95 4.02 3.31 -9.84
CA ILE A 95 4.31 4.74 -9.64
C ILE A 95 3.82 5.57 -10.83
N VAL A 96 4.04 5.10 -12.06
CA VAL A 96 3.55 5.73 -13.29
C VAL A 96 2.01 5.76 -13.31
N SER A 97 1.35 4.66 -12.94
CA SER A 97 -0.12 4.62 -12.79
C SER A 97 -0.64 5.66 -11.79
N ILE A 98 -0.01 5.78 -10.62
CA ILE A 98 -0.36 6.80 -9.64
C ILE A 98 -0.11 8.21 -10.21
N PHE A 99 1.05 8.45 -10.83
CA PHE A 99 1.38 9.75 -11.44
C PHE A 99 0.35 10.18 -12.48
N MET A 100 0.03 9.32 -13.46
CA MET A 100 -0.99 9.58 -14.48
C MET A 100 -2.37 9.86 -13.86
N GLY A 101 -2.75 9.09 -12.83
CA GLY A 101 -3.99 9.33 -12.10
C GLY A 101 -4.06 10.71 -11.45
N LEU A 102 -2.96 11.19 -10.85
CA LEU A 102 -2.88 12.54 -10.25
C LEU A 102 -2.91 13.63 -11.33
N THR A 103 -2.11 13.50 -12.38
CA THR A 103 -1.94 14.56 -13.40
C THR A 103 -3.24 14.83 -14.14
N VAL A 104 -3.97 13.78 -14.53
CA VAL A 104 -5.23 13.90 -15.28
C VAL A 104 -6.36 14.48 -14.42
N SER A 105 -6.39 14.18 -13.12
CA SER A 105 -7.53 14.51 -12.25
C SER A 105 -7.34 15.78 -11.41
N ALA A 106 -6.10 16.19 -11.14
CA ALA A 106 -5.81 17.22 -10.15
C ALA A 106 -6.31 18.63 -10.52
N GLU A 107 -6.61 18.89 -11.80
CA GLU A 107 -7.19 20.16 -12.24
C GLU A 107 -8.70 20.12 -12.56
N GLU A 108 -9.34 18.95 -12.54
CA GLU A 108 -10.71 18.77 -13.03
C GLU A 108 -11.73 19.66 -12.30
N ILE A 109 -11.81 19.54 -10.97
CA ILE A 109 -12.75 20.35 -10.18
C ILE A 109 -12.30 21.81 -10.13
N TYR A 110 -10.99 22.05 -10.13
CA TYR A 110 -10.41 23.40 -10.12
C TYR A 110 -10.84 24.23 -11.35
N ARG A 111 -10.77 23.64 -12.56
CA ARG A 111 -11.20 24.27 -13.81
C ARG A 111 -12.71 24.56 -13.83
N ASP A 112 -13.51 23.64 -13.29
CA ASP A 112 -14.97 23.76 -13.27
C ASP A 112 -15.51 24.78 -12.25
N ARG A 113 -14.68 25.32 -11.34
CA ARG A 113 -15.15 26.19 -10.24
C ARG A 113 -16.02 27.36 -10.66
N LYS A 114 -15.67 28.02 -11.78
CA LYS A 114 -16.44 29.16 -12.28
C LYS A 114 -17.83 28.72 -12.76
N ILE A 115 -17.92 27.54 -13.37
CA ILE A 115 -19.17 26.93 -13.83
C ILE A 115 -20.00 26.49 -12.63
N LEU A 116 -19.41 25.73 -11.70
CA LEU A 116 -20.09 25.27 -10.48
C LEU A 116 -20.65 26.42 -9.63
N LYS A 117 -19.95 27.57 -9.57
CA LYS A 117 -20.44 28.78 -8.87
C LYS A 117 -21.63 29.44 -9.59
N ARG A 118 -21.77 29.26 -10.90
CA ARG A 118 -22.95 29.72 -11.66
C ARG A 118 -24.10 28.72 -11.54
N GLU A 119 -23.80 27.43 -11.52
CA GLU A 119 -24.79 26.35 -11.42
C GLU A 119 -25.34 26.15 -9.99
N SER A 120 -24.67 26.70 -8.96
CA SER A 120 -25.15 26.59 -7.57
C SER A 120 -26.53 27.17 -7.33
N PHE A 121 -27.00 28.12 -8.17
CA PHE A 121 -28.34 28.68 -8.11
C PHE A 121 -29.44 27.71 -8.57
N LEU A 122 -29.08 26.65 -9.29
CA LEU A 122 -30.01 25.67 -9.86
C LEU A 122 -30.18 24.42 -8.97
N HIS A 123 -29.50 24.36 -7.82
CA HIS A 123 -29.57 23.24 -6.86
C HIS A 123 -29.36 21.85 -7.49
N LEU A 124 -28.39 21.73 -8.40
CA LEU A 124 -28.03 20.46 -9.05
C LEU A 124 -27.40 19.46 -8.05
N SER A 125 -27.50 18.18 -8.38
CA SER A 125 -26.97 17.07 -7.56
C SER A 125 -25.44 17.04 -7.59
N TRP A 126 -24.82 17.32 -6.42
CA TRP A 126 -23.38 17.20 -6.23
C TRP A 126 -22.86 15.79 -6.45
N GLY A 127 -23.61 14.77 -5.99
CA GLY A 127 -23.26 13.37 -6.19
C GLY A 127 -23.23 12.96 -7.66
N SER A 128 -24.20 13.44 -8.45
CA SER A 128 -24.26 13.16 -9.90
C SER A 128 -23.08 13.76 -10.65
N TYR A 129 -22.67 14.99 -10.28
CA TYR A 129 -21.47 15.63 -10.82
C TYR A 129 -20.17 14.91 -10.45
N LEU A 130 -20.01 14.52 -9.17
CA LEU A 130 -18.82 13.80 -8.75
C LEU A 130 -18.74 12.43 -9.42
N LEU A 131 -19.85 11.67 -9.46
CA LEU A 131 -19.87 10.36 -10.07
C LEU A 131 -19.60 10.44 -11.59
N SER A 132 -20.12 11.45 -12.30
CA SER A 132 -19.78 11.65 -13.72
C SER A 132 -18.28 11.89 -13.92
N LYS A 133 -17.64 12.67 -13.05
CA LYS A 133 -16.19 12.92 -13.09
C LYS A 133 -15.40 11.64 -12.84
N VAL A 134 -15.77 10.86 -11.83
CA VAL A 134 -15.11 9.59 -11.52
C VAL A 134 -15.23 8.60 -12.67
N LEU A 135 -16.40 8.50 -13.31
CA LEU A 135 -16.61 7.60 -14.45
C LEU A 135 -15.73 7.97 -15.65
N ILE A 136 -15.60 9.26 -15.98
CA ILE A 136 -14.73 9.71 -17.07
C ILE A 136 -13.27 9.41 -16.77
N LEU A 137 -12.82 9.71 -15.54
CA LEU A 137 -11.46 9.40 -15.12
C LEU A 137 -11.18 7.90 -15.11
N ALA A 138 -12.16 7.07 -14.74
CA ALA A 138 -12.04 5.62 -14.83
C ALA A 138 -11.87 5.13 -16.28
N VAL A 139 -12.63 5.68 -17.23
CA VAL A 139 -12.47 5.35 -18.66
C VAL A 139 -11.08 5.74 -19.16
N ILE A 140 -10.62 6.95 -18.85
CA ILE A 140 -9.28 7.42 -19.25
C ILE A 140 -8.19 6.53 -18.62
N ALA A 141 -8.28 6.26 -17.32
CA ALA A 141 -7.33 5.41 -16.61
C ALA A 141 -7.31 3.98 -17.16
N ALA A 142 -8.46 3.42 -17.54
CA ALA A 142 -8.53 2.10 -18.17
C ALA A 142 -7.83 2.09 -19.52
N LEU A 143 -8.08 3.08 -20.38
CA LEU A 143 -7.42 3.21 -21.69
C LEU A 143 -5.91 3.39 -21.53
N GLN A 144 -5.46 4.30 -20.67
CA GLN A 144 -4.04 4.52 -20.39
C GLN A 144 -3.35 3.23 -19.88
N THR A 145 -3.99 2.54 -18.93
CA THR A 145 -3.45 1.28 -18.38
C THR A 145 -3.37 0.19 -19.44
N LEU A 146 -4.40 0.04 -20.29
CA LEU A 146 -4.39 -0.92 -21.40
C LEU A 146 -3.23 -0.64 -22.35
N THR A 147 -3.09 0.61 -22.82
CA THR A 147 -2.01 0.96 -23.76
C THR A 147 -0.63 0.81 -23.14
N PHE A 148 -0.49 1.17 -21.86
CA PHE A 148 0.76 1.02 -21.13
C PHE A 148 1.18 -0.45 -21.06
N LEU A 149 0.24 -1.33 -20.69
CA LEU A 149 0.51 -2.76 -20.58
C LEU A 149 0.72 -3.43 -21.92
N MET A 150 -0.03 -3.06 -22.96
CA MET A 150 0.18 -3.60 -24.30
C MET A 150 1.61 -3.36 -24.78
N ILE A 151 2.14 -2.15 -24.60
CA ILE A 151 3.51 -1.82 -25.01
C ILE A 151 4.53 -2.48 -24.07
N GLY A 152 4.37 -2.31 -22.75
CA GLY A 152 5.32 -2.81 -21.76
C GLY A 152 5.44 -4.33 -21.76
N HIS A 153 4.32 -5.06 -21.78
CA HIS A 153 4.32 -6.52 -21.80
C HIS A 153 4.84 -7.08 -23.13
N ASN A 154 4.60 -6.41 -24.26
CA ASN A 154 5.13 -6.86 -25.55
C ASN A 154 6.66 -6.69 -25.61
N ILE A 155 7.20 -5.59 -25.09
CA ILE A 155 8.65 -5.35 -25.07
C ILE A 155 9.35 -6.31 -24.11
N LEU A 156 8.79 -6.51 -22.90
CA LEU A 156 9.38 -7.38 -21.85
C LEU A 156 8.88 -8.82 -21.88
N GLU A 157 8.09 -9.20 -22.88
CA GLU A 157 7.62 -10.57 -23.14
C GLU A 157 6.93 -11.25 -21.92
N PHE A 158 6.19 -10.48 -21.13
CA PHE A 158 5.40 -11.00 -19.99
C PHE A 158 4.33 -11.99 -20.47
N LYS A 159 4.28 -13.20 -19.90
CA LYS A 159 3.27 -14.22 -20.23
C LYS A 159 2.27 -14.43 -19.09
N GLY A 160 0.98 -14.54 -19.44
CA GLY A 160 -0.11 -14.93 -18.53
C GLY A 160 -0.54 -13.90 -17.47
N MET A 161 0.16 -12.76 -17.35
CA MET A 161 0.01 -11.82 -16.23
C MET A 161 -0.68 -10.50 -16.59
N PHE A 162 -1.14 -10.34 -17.83
CA PHE A 162 -1.72 -9.09 -18.36
C PHE A 162 -2.90 -8.58 -17.53
N TRP A 163 -3.92 -9.42 -17.28
CA TRP A 163 -5.13 -9.01 -16.56
C TRP A 163 -4.89 -8.74 -15.07
N VAL A 164 -3.90 -9.42 -14.47
CA VAL A 164 -3.49 -9.17 -13.08
C VAL A 164 -2.84 -7.79 -12.99
N HIS A 165 -1.90 -7.47 -13.90
CA HIS A 165 -1.30 -6.15 -13.99
C HIS A 165 -2.35 -5.08 -14.27
N PHE A 166 -3.27 -5.33 -15.19
CA PHE A 166 -4.36 -4.41 -15.51
C PHE A 166 -5.21 -4.11 -14.28
N ALA A 167 -5.68 -5.13 -13.55
CA ALA A 167 -6.53 -4.92 -12.39
C ALA A 167 -5.85 -4.09 -11.29
N VAL A 168 -4.56 -4.35 -11.02
CA VAL A 168 -3.82 -3.60 -10.00
C VAL A 168 -3.52 -2.17 -10.46
N LEU A 169 -2.94 -2.00 -11.66
CA LEU A 169 -2.58 -0.67 -12.17
C LEU A 169 -3.81 0.21 -12.42
N PHE A 170 -4.92 -0.36 -12.87
CA PHE A 170 -6.18 0.36 -12.99
C PHE A 170 -6.69 0.81 -11.62
N SER A 171 -6.67 -0.08 -10.63
CA SER A 171 -7.14 0.24 -9.28
C SER A 171 -6.27 1.31 -8.60
N THR A 172 -4.94 1.24 -8.75
CA THR A 172 -4.03 2.28 -8.23
C THR A 172 -4.18 3.61 -8.96
N GLY A 173 -4.40 3.57 -10.27
CA GLY A 173 -4.65 4.75 -11.08
C GLY A 173 -5.95 5.45 -10.68
N LEU A 174 -7.02 4.68 -10.46
CA LEU A 174 -8.31 5.22 -10.03
C LEU A 174 -8.27 5.76 -8.58
N PHE A 175 -7.61 5.05 -7.67
CA PHE A 175 -7.30 5.56 -6.33
C PHE A 175 -6.63 6.94 -6.42
N SER A 176 -5.62 7.02 -7.29
CA SER A 176 -4.86 8.24 -7.51
C SER A 176 -5.71 9.35 -8.14
N SER A 177 -6.59 9.03 -9.08
CA SER A 177 -7.55 9.98 -9.65
C SER A 177 -8.48 10.59 -8.60
N LEU A 178 -8.97 9.80 -7.64
CA LEU A 178 -9.75 10.34 -6.53
C LEU A 178 -8.92 11.21 -5.58
N LEU A 179 -7.66 10.84 -5.36
CA LEU A 179 -6.75 11.64 -4.56
C LEU A 179 -6.49 13.00 -5.25
N GLY A 180 -6.30 13.00 -6.57
CA GLY A 180 -6.18 14.21 -7.37
C GLY A 180 -7.46 15.06 -7.38
N LEU A 181 -8.66 14.46 -7.48
CA LEU A 181 -9.92 15.19 -7.33
C LEU A 181 -10.05 15.88 -5.96
N ASN A 182 -9.65 15.20 -4.87
CA ASN A 182 -9.61 15.80 -3.54
C ASN A 182 -8.72 17.05 -3.51
N ILE A 183 -7.52 16.97 -4.09
CA ILE A 183 -6.60 18.12 -4.23
C ILE A 183 -7.23 19.23 -5.08
N SER A 184 -7.82 18.88 -6.23
CA SER A 184 -8.49 19.79 -7.15
C SER A 184 -9.60 20.59 -6.47
N SER A 185 -10.37 19.94 -5.59
CA SER A 185 -11.43 20.56 -4.80
C SER A 185 -10.91 21.51 -3.71
N ALA A 186 -9.71 21.25 -3.16
CA ALA A 186 -9.19 21.92 -1.99
C ALA A 186 -8.39 23.20 -2.32
N PHE A 187 -7.56 23.18 -3.37
CA PHE A 187 -6.58 24.25 -3.64
C PHE A 187 -7.06 25.28 -4.67
N ASN A 188 -6.67 26.54 -4.51
CA ASN A 188 -7.15 27.65 -5.35
C ASN A 188 -6.16 28.07 -6.46
N SER A 189 -5.08 27.33 -6.69
CA SER A 189 -4.05 27.67 -7.69
C SER A 189 -3.52 26.41 -8.37
N ALA A 190 -3.46 26.42 -9.70
CA ALA A 190 -2.85 25.36 -10.50
C ALA A 190 -1.38 25.12 -10.12
N VAL A 191 -0.62 26.19 -9.85
CA VAL A 191 0.79 26.09 -9.43
C VAL A 191 0.92 25.29 -8.13
N THR A 192 0.06 25.55 -7.15
CA THR A 192 0.07 24.81 -5.88
C THR A 192 -0.29 23.35 -6.07
N ILE A 193 -1.23 23.06 -6.97
CA ILE A 193 -1.62 21.68 -7.30
C ILE A 193 -0.43 20.92 -7.89
N TYR A 194 0.31 21.51 -8.84
CA TYR A 194 1.47 20.85 -9.44
C TYR A 194 2.62 20.59 -8.47
N ILE A 195 2.86 21.49 -7.52
CA ILE A 195 3.89 21.29 -6.48
C ILE A 195 3.53 20.10 -5.55
N LEU A 196 2.23 19.86 -5.31
CA LEU A 196 1.78 18.78 -4.43
C LEU A 196 1.95 17.39 -5.05
N ILE A 197 1.88 17.25 -6.37
CA ILE A 197 1.97 15.95 -7.04
C ILE A 197 3.28 15.23 -6.70
N PRO A 198 4.48 15.83 -6.89
CA PRO A 198 5.74 15.18 -6.47
C PRO A 198 5.85 14.94 -4.96
N ILE A 199 5.35 15.87 -4.13
CA ILE A 199 5.36 15.73 -2.66
C ILE A 199 4.58 14.48 -2.22
N LEU A 200 3.51 14.13 -2.93
CA LEU A 200 2.72 12.93 -2.65
C LEU A 200 3.34 11.66 -3.22
N LEU A 201 4.10 11.76 -4.32
CA LEU A 201 4.75 10.62 -4.95
C LEU A 201 6.01 10.16 -4.23
N ILE A 202 6.82 11.08 -3.67
CA ILE A 202 8.07 10.73 -2.98
C ILE A 202 7.84 9.71 -1.85
N PRO A 203 6.87 9.91 -0.92
CA PRO A 203 6.57 8.90 0.11
C PRO A 203 6.10 7.57 -0.47
N GLN A 204 5.30 7.58 -1.54
CA GLN A 204 4.83 6.36 -2.21
C GLN A 204 6.01 5.57 -2.80
N LEU A 205 7.04 6.27 -3.30
CA LEU A 205 8.25 5.66 -3.85
C LEU A 205 9.12 5.05 -2.74
N VAL A 206 9.38 5.81 -1.67
CA VAL A 206 10.28 5.40 -0.58
C VAL A 206 9.66 4.27 0.27
N LEU A 207 8.35 4.35 0.56
CA LEU A 207 7.65 3.41 1.44
C LEU A 207 6.98 2.26 0.68
N GLY A 208 7.30 2.07 -0.59
CA GLY A 208 6.80 0.98 -1.43
C GLY A 208 7.45 -0.38 -1.17
N GLY A 209 8.59 -0.42 -0.47
CA GLY A 209 9.27 -1.65 -0.03
C GLY A 209 10.42 -2.15 -0.92
N ILE A 210 10.57 -1.60 -2.15
CA ILE A 210 11.68 -1.93 -3.05
C ILE A 210 12.89 -0.99 -2.89
N VAL A 211 12.65 0.32 -2.85
CA VAL A 211 13.74 1.32 -2.78
C VAL A 211 14.39 1.34 -1.40
N VAL A 212 13.56 1.20 -0.35
CA VAL A 212 14.02 1.06 1.02
C VAL A 212 13.32 -0.16 1.62
N ARG A 213 14.12 -1.19 1.96
CA ARG A 213 13.63 -2.37 2.68
C ARG A 213 13.08 -1.96 4.04
N PHE A 214 11.95 -2.52 4.44
CA PHE A 214 11.32 -2.17 5.73
C PHE A 214 12.19 -2.50 6.94
N ASP A 215 13.01 -3.54 6.85
CA ASP A 215 13.97 -3.91 7.89
C ASP A 215 15.07 -2.84 8.07
N ASN A 216 15.36 -2.06 7.04
CA ASN A 216 16.38 -1.01 7.08
C ASN A 216 15.81 0.37 7.47
N LEU A 217 14.53 0.47 7.85
CA LEU A 217 13.95 1.71 8.31
C LEU A 217 14.52 2.14 9.67
N HIS A 218 14.40 3.44 9.95
CA HIS A 218 14.77 4.01 11.24
C HIS A 218 14.11 3.21 12.40
N PRO A 219 14.83 2.88 13.49
CA PRO A 219 14.33 1.96 14.53
C PRO A 219 12.95 2.30 15.13
N ARG A 220 12.59 3.59 15.17
CA ARG A 220 11.25 4.04 15.62
C ARG A 220 10.10 3.70 14.67
N LEU A 221 10.41 3.44 13.40
CA LEU A 221 9.45 3.08 12.35
C LEU A 221 9.59 1.61 11.93
N ARG A 222 10.67 0.93 12.35
CA ARG A 222 10.91 -0.47 12.07
C ARG A 222 9.86 -1.33 12.80
N PRO A 223 9.08 -2.15 12.08
CA PRO A 223 8.14 -3.07 12.70
C PRO A 223 8.93 -4.17 13.42
N VAL A 224 8.41 -4.67 14.53
CA VAL A 224 8.96 -5.87 15.17
C VAL A 224 8.73 -7.09 14.28
N ASP A 225 7.57 -7.16 13.61
CA ASP A 225 7.21 -8.19 12.62
C ASP A 225 6.22 -7.54 11.65
N GLY A 226 6.38 -7.81 10.35
CA GLY A 226 5.47 -7.37 9.30
C GLY A 226 5.79 -6.02 8.67
N VAL A 227 4.75 -5.30 8.23
CA VAL A 227 4.88 -4.05 7.47
C VAL A 227 4.74 -2.83 8.41
N PRO A 228 5.52 -1.75 8.22
CA PRO A 228 5.34 -0.53 9.00
C PRO A 228 3.99 0.13 8.71
N LEU A 229 3.32 0.65 9.77
CA LEU A 229 2.03 1.35 9.63
C LEU A 229 2.08 2.52 8.63
N VAL A 230 3.22 3.22 8.54
CA VAL A 230 3.40 4.32 7.58
C VAL A 230 3.39 3.84 6.12
N ALA A 231 3.85 2.61 5.87
CA ALA A 231 3.81 1.98 4.56
C ALA A 231 2.42 1.37 4.27
N ASP A 232 1.64 1.03 5.29
CA ASP A 232 0.27 0.53 5.14
C ASP A 232 -0.71 1.55 4.56
N VAL A 233 -0.40 2.84 4.67
CA VAL A 233 -1.20 3.93 4.07
C VAL A 233 -0.88 4.12 2.59
N MET A 234 0.23 3.58 2.10
CA MET A 234 0.71 3.79 0.74
C MET A 234 0.09 2.79 -0.23
N ALA A 235 -0.67 3.28 -1.22
CA ALA A 235 -1.26 2.44 -2.26
C ALA A 235 -0.19 1.73 -3.11
N SER A 236 0.98 2.36 -3.28
CA SER A 236 2.11 1.75 -4.01
C SER A 236 2.57 0.45 -3.35
N ARG A 237 2.60 0.38 -2.02
CA ARG A 237 2.99 -0.81 -1.25
C ARG A 237 2.03 -1.98 -1.52
N TRP A 238 0.73 -1.73 -1.44
CA TRP A 238 -0.30 -2.73 -1.70
C TRP A 238 -0.27 -3.22 -3.15
N GLY A 239 -0.12 -2.30 -4.11
CA GLY A 239 -0.02 -2.65 -5.53
C GLY A 239 1.23 -3.48 -5.83
N TYR A 240 2.37 -3.12 -5.23
CA TYR A 240 3.64 -3.79 -5.49
C TYR A 240 3.65 -5.21 -4.94
N GLU A 241 3.20 -5.39 -3.69
CA GLU A 241 3.03 -6.70 -3.09
C GLU A 241 2.05 -7.57 -3.89
N ALA A 242 0.95 -7.00 -4.38
CA ALA A 242 -0.03 -7.73 -5.19
C ALA A 242 0.58 -8.30 -6.47
N LEU A 243 1.36 -7.49 -7.20
CA LEU A 243 1.97 -7.91 -8.46
C LEU A 243 3.14 -8.87 -8.25
N MET A 244 4.04 -8.60 -7.31
CA MET A 244 5.19 -9.47 -7.06
C MET A 244 4.76 -10.87 -6.59
N VAL A 245 3.84 -10.95 -5.62
CA VAL A 245 3.33 -12.24 -5.14
C VAL A 245 2.55 -12.96 -6.24
N SER A 246 1.74 -12.25 -7.03
CA SER A 246 1.00 -12.88 -8.12
C SER A 246 1.92 -13.37 -9.24
N GLN A 247 2.98 -12.61 -9.57
CA GLN A 247 3.96 -12.99 -10.59
C GLN A 247 4.67 -14.29 -10.20
N TYR A 248 5.02 -14.45 -8.92
CA TYR A 248 5.60 -15.69 -8.41
C TYR A 248 4.59 -16.83 -8.30
N GLN A 249 3.45 -16.60 -7.64
CA GLN A 249 2.54 -17.68 -7.24
C GLN A 249 1.62 -18.16 -8.37
N ARG A 250 1.18 -17.25 -9.26
CA ARG A 250 0.10 -17.53 -10.23
C ARG A 250 0.60 -17.82 -11.64
N ASN A 251 1.91 -17.79 -11.87
CA ASN A 251 2.45 -18.11 -13.18
C ASN A 251 2.24 -19.61 -13.50
N ALA A 252 2.21 -19.93 -14.79
CA ALA A 252 1.84 -21.27 -15.25
C ALA A 252 2.84 -22.36 -14.83
N TYR A 253 4.07 -21.99 -14.48
CA TYR A 253 5.12 -22.91 -14.05
C TYR A 253 5.04 -23.20 -12.54
N GLU A 254 4.98 -22.16 -11.69
CA GLU A 254 5.01 -22.30 -10.22
C GLU A 254 3.67 -22.72 -9.62
N ALA A 255 2.54 -22.32 -10.21
CA ALA A 255 1.22 -22.55 -9.61
C ALA A 255 0.94 -24.02 -9.22
N PRO A 256 1.29 -25.04 -10.02
CA PRO A 256 1.10 -26.45 -9.65
C PRO A 256 2.00 -26.93 -8.49
N PHE A 257 3.15 -26.29 -8.27
CA PHE A 257 4.15 -26.70 -7.28
C PHE A 257 4.12 -25.88 -6.00
N PHE A 258 3.51 -24.68 -6.02
CA PHE A 258 3.53 -23.73 -4.91
C PHE A 258 3.15 -24.33 -3.55
N ALA A 259 2.12 -25.18 -3.50
CA ALA A 259 1.68 -25.83 -2.25
C ALA A 259 2.70 -26.85 -1.71
N LEU A 260 3.46 -27.51 -2.59
CA LEU A 260 4.57 -28.38 -2.20
C LEU A 260 5.75 -27.53 -1.75
N ASP A 261 6.10 -26.49 -2.51
CA ASP A 261 7.20 -25.58 -2.19
C ASP A 261 7.01 -24.88 -0.85
N GLN A 262 5.78 -24.48 -0.53
CA GLN A 262 5.46 -23.94 0.78
C GLN A 262 5.85 -24.90 1.91
N GLN A 263 5.54 -26.19 1.77
CA GLN A 263 5.90 -27.18 2.78
C GLN A 263 7.41 -27.49 2.78
N ILE A 264 8.04 -27.53 1.61
CA ILE A 264 9.48 -27.74 1.44
C ILE A 264 10.25 -26.62 2.14
N TYR A 265 9.96 -25.37 1.83
CA TYR A 265 10.68 -24.22 2.37
C TYR A 265 10.39 -23.98 3.86
N GLN A 266 9.19 -24.32 4.34
CA GLN A 266 8.93 -24.36 5.79
C GLN A 266 9.79 -25.41 6.50
N ALA A 267 9.88 -26.63 5.98
CA ALA A 267 10.72 -27.67 6.55
C ALA A 267 12.22 -27.33 6.42
N TYR A 268 12.62 -26.73 5.30
CA TYR A 268 13.99 -26.26 5.05
C TYR A 268 14.38 -25.17 6.05
N TYR A 269 13.52 -24.17 6.24
CA TYR A 269 13.75 -23.11 7.21
C TYR A 269 13.95 -23.68 8.62
N LYS A 270 13.06 -24.59 9.03
CA LYS A 270 13.12 -25.20 10.36
C LYS A 270 14.38 -26.03 10.55
N LYS A 271 14.71 -26.92 9.61
CA LYS A 271 15.86 -27.82 9.73
C LYS A 271 17.21 -27.11 9.68
N ASN A 272 17.34 -26.03 8.89
CA ASN A 272 18.62 -25.37 8.63
C ASN A 272 18.84 -24.10 9.46
N PHE A 273 17.78 -23.44 9.93
CA PHE A 273 17.91 -22.16 10.64
C PHE A 273 17.28 -22.21 12.03
N LEU A 274 15.97 -22.49 12.13
CA LEU A 274 15.25 -22.37 13.40
C LEU A 274 15.77 -23.33 14.47
N ILE A 275 15.82 -24.63 14.17
CA ILE A 275 16.22 -25.65 15.15
C ILE A 275 17.71 -25.54 15.50
N PRO A 276 18.64 -25.31 14.56
CA PRO A 276 20.02 -24.99 14.89
C PRO A 276 20.16 -23.75 15.81
N GLN A 277 19.38 -22.69 15.58
CA GLN A 277 19.42 -21.51 16.45
C GLN A 277 18.89 -21.80 17.86
N VAL A 278 17.79 -22.55 17.97
CA VAL A 278 17.28 -23.03 19.27
C VAL A 278 18.32 -23.86 19.99
N SER A 279 18.95 -24.82 19.29
CA SER A 279 20.01 -25.68 19.85
C SER A 279 21.21 -24.86 20.32
N ASN A 280 21.59 -23.81 19.58
CA ASN A 280 22.66 -22.90 19.98
C ASN A 280 22.28 -22.13 21.25
N LYS A 281 21.05 -21.58 21.32
CA LYS A 281 20.58 -20.89 22.55
C LYS A 281 20.51 -21.81 23.76
N VAL A 282 20.08 -23.06 23.59
CA VAL A 282 20.08 -24.07 24.66
C VAL A 282 21.51 -24.30 25.17
N ALA A 283 22.49 -24.45 24.28
CA ALA A 283 23.90 -24.59 24.67
C ALA A 283 24.42 -23.35 25.40
N LEU A 284 24.19 -22.16 24.85
CA LEU A 284 24.60 -20.89 25.47
C LEU A 284 23.99 -20.68 26.87
N LEU A 285 22.72 -21.05 27.06
CA LEU A 285 22.05 -20.96 28.36
C LEU A 285 22.62 -21.94 29.38
N ALA A 286 22.90 -23.18 28.96
CA ALA A 286 23.52 -24.19 29.81
C ALA A 286 24.93 -23.76 30.27
N ASP A 287 25.73 -23.21 29.36
CA ASP A 287 27.08 -22.70 29.67
C ASP A 287 27.02 -21.46 30.58
N ALA A 288 26.08 -20.55 30.31
CA ALA A 288 25.92 -19.32 31.09
C ALA A 288 25.48 -19.56 32.55
N GLN A 289 24.89 -20.72 32.87
CA GLN A 289 24.37 -21.01 34.21
C GLN A 289 25.47 -21.08 35.27
N HIS A 290 26.70 -21.33 34.83
CA HIS A 290 27.87 -21.48 35.68
C HIS A 290 28.76 -20.22 35.70
N ASN A 291 28.41 -19.18 34.95
CA ASN A 291 29.21 -17.96 34.83
C ASN A 291 28.70 -16.85 35.77
N GLU A 292 29.64 -16.11 36.38
CA GLU A 292 29.32 -14.90 37.16
C GLU A 292 29.14 -13.67 36.26
N GLY A 293 28.29 -12.72 36.65
CA GLY A 293 28.11 -11.43 35.94
C GLY A 293 27.27 -11.47 34.66
N VAL A 294 26.43 -12.51 34.51
CA VAL A 294 25.62 -12.75 33.31
C VAL A 294 24.41 -11.82 33.24
N ASP A 295 24.09 -11.30 32.05
CA ASP A 295 22.89 -10.48 31.78
C ASP A 295 21.60 -11.33 31.88
N THR A 296 21.08 -11.46 33.11
CA THR A 296 19.94 -12.32 33.41
C THR A 296 18.69 -11.98 32.59
N LEU A 297 18.49 -10.70 32.24
CA LEU A 297 17.32 -10.26 31.47
C LEU A 297 17.39 -10.78 30.03
N ARG A 298 18.56 -10.64 29.39
CA ARG A 298 18.78 -11.13 28.02
C ARG A 298 18.63 -12.65 27.93
N TYR A 299 19.27 -13.40 28.84
CA TYR A 299 19.17 -14.86 28.84
C TYR A 299 17.75 -15.35 29.17
N GLN A 300 17.00 -14.64 30.02
CA GLN A 300 15.59 -14.95 30.23
C GLN A 300 14.74 -14.72 28.96
N GLN A 301 15.07 -13.74 28.13
CA GLN A 301 14.42 -13.58 26.82
C GLN A 301 14.83 -14.67 25.82
N ASP A 302 16.08 -15.13 25.85
CA ASP A 302 16.53 -16.32 25.09
C ASP A 302 15.77 -17.58 25.53
N TRP A 303 15.60 -17.79 26.83
CA TRP A 303 14.84 -18.91 27.37
C TRP A 303 13.38 -18.90 26.92
N ARG A 304 12.70 -17.74 27.02
CA ARG A 304 11.32 -17.59 26.54
C ARG A 304 11.18 -17.95 25.06
N ARG A 305 12.17 -17.60 24.24
CA ARG A 305 12.21 -17.94 22.80
C ARG A 305 12.37 -19.45 22.58
N VAL A 306 13.25 -20.09 23.33
CA VAL A 306 13.46 -21.55 23.28
C VAL A 306 12.17 -22.27 23.66
N VAL A 307 11.59 -21.95 24.83
CA VAL A 307 10.35 -22.56 25.34
C VAL A 307 9.22 -22.40 24.33
N TYR A 308 8.91 -21.16 23.91
CA TYR A 308 7.86 -20.90 22.93
C TYR A 308 8.05 -21.70 21.63
N THR A 309 9.29 -21.78 21.13
CA THR A 309 9.56 -22.50 19.89
C THR A 309 9.42 -24.01 20.08
N MET A 310 9.94 -24.57 21.17
CA MET A 310 9.87 -26.00 21.45
C MET A 310 8.43 -26.47 21.65
N GLU A 311 7.62 -25.72 22.40
CA GLU A 311 6.19 -26.01 22.61
C GLU A 311 5.42 -25.96 21.30
N LYS A 312 5.59 -24.88 20.52
CA LYS A 312 4.94 -24.72 19.22
C LYS A 312 5.28 -25.86 18.26
N GLU A 313 6.55 -26.22 18.17
CA GLU A 313 7.02 -27.26 17.26
C GLU A 313 6.72 -28.68 17.78
N SER A 314 6.58 -28.86 19.10
CA SER A 314 6.08 -30.12 19.70
C SER A 314 4.67 -30.41 19.22
N VAL A 315 3.74 -29.45 19.34
CA VAL A 315 2.36 -29.58 18.87
C VAL A 315 2.29 -29.88 17.37
N GLN A 316 3.14 -29.22 16.57
CA GLN A 316 3.14 -29.41 15.12
C GLN A 316 3.77 -30.74 14.66
N SER A 317 4.77 -31.25 15.38
CA SER A 317 5.48 -32.48 15.01
C SER A 317 4.90 -33.74 15.67
N GLY A 318 4.16 -33.58 16.77
CA GLY A 318 3.74 -34.67 17.64
C GLY A 318 4.89 -35.26 18.48
N LEU A 319 6.08 -34.64 18.46
CA LEU A 319 7.19 -35.06 19.31
C LEU A 319 7.01 -34.45 20.70
N GLU A 320 6.90 -35.31 21.72
CA GLU A 320 6.78 -34.88 23.10
C GLU A 320 8.11 -34.29 23.61
N ILE A 321 8.01 -33.15 24.29
CA ILE A 321 9.14 -32.56 25.01
C ILE A 321 9.42 -33.47 26.22
N PRO A 322 10.67 -33.92 26.42
CA PRO A 322 11.02 -34.87 27.50
C PRO A 322 10.76 -34.29 28.90
N ILE A 323 10.72 -32.96 29.02
CA ILE A 323 10.50 -32.24 30.26
C ILE A 323 9.16 -31.51 30.19
N GLN A 324 8.21 -31.92 31.03
CA GLN A 324 6.96 -31.19 31.21
C GLN A 324 6.60 -31.04 32.70
N PRO A 325 6.26 -29.82 33.15
CA PRO A 325 6.34 -28.54 32.44
C PRO A 325 7.79 -28.07 32.26
N LEU A 326 8.06 -27.26 31.24
CA LEU A 326 9.33 -26.56 31.12
C LEU A 326 9.48 -25.54 32.28
N PRO A 327 10.67 -25.42 32.91
CA PRO A 327 10.87 -24.45 33.98
C PRO A 327 10.60 -23.00 33.57
N ALA A 328 10.12 -22.17 34.49
CA ALA A 328 9.81 -20.76 34.22
C ALA A 328 11.07 -19.91 33.94
N THR A 329 12.21 -20.32 34.48
CA THR A 329 13.51 -19.68 34.33
C THR A 329 14.55 -20.71 33.94
N TRP A 330 15.49 -20.30 33.10
CA TRP A 330 16.60 -21.13 32.65
C TRP A 330 17.55 -21.53 33.81
N LEU A 331 17.54 -20.78 34.93
CA LEU A 331 18.34 -21.09 36.11
C LEU A 331 17.88 -22.34 36.85
N ASP A 332 16.60 -22.72 36.71
CA ASP A 332 16.01 -23.88 37.38
C ASP A 332 16.20 -25.18 36.58
N VAL A 333 16.84 -25.09 35.40
CA VAL A 333 17.08 -26.24 34.52
C VAL A 333 18.30 -27.02 35.05
N THR A 334 18.12 -28.32 35.26
CA THR A 334 19.20 -29.20 35.75
C THR A 334 20.14 -29.65 34.62
N PRO A 335 21.38 -30.09 34.92
CA PRO A 335 22.29 -30.62 33.90
C PRO A 335 21.70 -31.76 33.06
N LEU A 336 20.95 -32.68 33.68
CA LEU A 336 20.24 -33.75 32.97
C LEU A 336 19.20 -33.19 31.99
N GLN A 337 18.42 -32.21 32.44
CA GLN A 337 17.42 -31.55 31.62
C GLN A 337 18.03 -30.82 30.42
N TRP A 338 19.21 -30.22 30.58
CA TRP A 338 19.91 -29.62 29.43
C TRP A 338 20.26 -30.65 28.34
N ASP A 339 20.71 -31.84 28.74
CA ASP A 339 21.04 -32.91 27.79
C ASP A 339 19.79 -33.51 27.13
N GLU A 340 18.67 -33.61 27.87
CA GLU A 340 17.36 -33.95 27.32
C GLU A 340 16.89 -32.93 26.26
N LEU A 341 17.03 -31.62 26.54
CA LEU A 341 16.67 -30.55 25.60
C LEU A 341 17.54 -30.55 24.34
N LYS A 342 18.85 -30.82 24.47
CA LYS A 342 19.76 -31.00 23.32
C LYS A 342 19.34 -32.20 22.47
N THR A 343 19.03 -33.32 23.11
CA THR A 343 18.57 -34.56 22.44
C THR A 343 17.24 -34.37 21.73
N TYR A 344 16.30 -33.66 22.37
CA TYR A 344 15.03 -33.28 21.78
C TYR A 344 15.21 -32.37 20.55
N SER A 345 16.08 -31.36 20.64
CA SER A 345 16.39 -30.46 19.52
C SER A 345 16.94 -31.23 18.31
N GLU A 346 17.83 -32.21 18.53
CA GLU A 346 18.34 -33.07 17.47
C GLU A 346 17.25 -33.96 16.86
N SER A 347 16.35 -34.49 17.69
CA SER A 347 15.20 -35.28 17.25
C SER A 347 14.24 -34.46 16.39
N LEU A 348 13.97 -33.21 16.77
CA LEU A 348 13.21 -32.25 15.97
C LEU A 348 13.89 -31.98 14.63
N ARG A 349 15.21 -31.74 14.63
CA ARG A 349 15.97 -31.51 13.40
C ARG A 349 15.84 -32.70 12.45
N LYS A 350 16.04 -33.91 12.95
CA LYS A 350 15.88 -35.16 12.17
C LYS A 350 14.46 -35.33 11.63
N TYR A 351 13.44 -34.97 12.42
CA TYR A 351 12.06 -34.95 11.94
C TYR A 351 11.87 -34.02 10.74
N PHE A 352 12.34 -32.76 10.81
CA PHE A 352 12.23 -31.83 9.69
C PHE A 352 13.10 -32.22 8.48
N VAL A 353 14.25 -32.88 8.69
CA VAL A 353 15.03 -33.48 7.59
C VAL A 353 14.24 -34.56 6.87
N ARG A 354 13.64 -35.51 7.61
CA ARG A 354 12.80 -36.56 7.02
C ARG A 354 11.59 -35.98 6.28
N ARG A 355 10.92 -34.99 6.87
CA ARG A 355 9.78 -34.30 6.25
C ARG A 355 10.18 -33.59 4.96
N TYR A 356 11.26 -32.81 4.98
CA TYR A 356 11.81 -32.16 3.80
C TYR A 356 12.11 -33.16 2.67
N ASN A 357 12.84 -34.24 2.98
CA ASN A 357 13.17 -35.27 1.99
C ASN A 357 11.94 -35.97 1.42
N ALA A 358 10.92 -36.24 2.24
CA ALA A 358 9.68 -36.87 1.80
C ALA A 358 8.89 -35.99 0.82
N ILE A 359 8.78 -34.68 1.11
CA ILE A 359 8.03 -33.75 0.25
C ILE A 359 8.83 -33.44 -1.03
N ASN A 360 10.15 -33.30 -0.95
CA ASN A 360 11.00 -33.13 -2.14
C ASN A 360 10.84 -34.32 -3.10
N ARG A 361 10.87 -35.56 -2.59
CA ARG A 361 10.61 -36.74 -3.44
C ARG A 361 9.26 -36.68 -4.14
N ASN A 362 8.22 -36.18 -3.47
CA ASN A 362 6.90 -35.97 -4.10
C ASN A 362 6.98 -34.94 -5.24
N LYS A 363 7.65 -33.80 -5.01
CA LYS A 363 7.87 -32.81 -6.07
C LYS A 363 8.69 -33.38 -7.24
N ASP A 364 9.77 -34.10 -6.95
CA ASP A 364 10.64 -34.72 -7.96
C ASP A 364 9.87 -35.76 -8.79
N SER A 365 9.03 -36.59 -8.17
CA SER A 365 8.15 -37.53 -8.89
C SER A 365 7.19 -36.80 -9.83
N ARG A 366 6.60 -35.70 -9.37
CA ARG A 366 5.68 -34.89 -10.21
C ARG A 366 6.41 -34.20 -11.36
N ILE A 367 7.65 -33.78 -11.17
CA ILE A 367 8.48 -33.26 -12.27
C ILE A 367 8.82 -34.38 -13.24
N ALA A 368 9.20 -35.56 -12.75
CA ALA A 368 9.52 -36.71 -13.59
C ALA A 368 8.33 -37.15 -14.48
N GLU A 369 7.10 -37.10 -13.94
CA GLU A 369 5.86 -37.33 -14.70
C GLU A 369 5.65 -36.30 -15.84
N LEU A 370 6.17 -35.09 -15.69
CA LEU A 370 6.07 -34.00 -16.67
C LEU A 370 7.25 -33.93 -17.63
N THR A 371 8.26 -34.80 -17.48
CA THR A 371 9.49 -34.78 -18.30
C THR A 371 9.84 -36.18 -18.81
N ILE A 372 8.84 -36.99 -19.15
CA ILE A 372 9.01 -38.38 -19.58
C ILE A 372 9.74 -38.45 -20.93
N THR A 373 9.28 -37.66 -21.91
CA THR A 373 9.93 -37.59 -23.22
C THR A 373 10.87 -36.39 -23.31
N GLN A 374 11.77 -36.43 -24.30
CA GLN A 374 12.65 -35.29 -24.59
C GLN A 374 11.85 -34.02 -24.92
N GLN A 375 10.74 -34.16 -25.65
CA GLN A 375 9.85 -33.05 -26.00
C GLN A 375 9.20 -32.45 -24.75
N ASP A 376 8.67 -33.27 -23.83
CA ASP A 376 8.06 -32.79 -22.59
C ASP A 376 9.08 -32.04 -21.72
N ARG A 377 10.32 -32.53 -21.70
CA ARG A 377 11.43 -31.87 -20.99
C ARG A 377 11.75 -30.50 -21.56
N GLU A 378 11.80 -30.37 -22.88
CA GLU A 378 12.05 -29.10 -23.56
C GLU A 378 10.90 -28.11 -23.31
N GLU A 379 9.65 -28.56 -23.39
CA GLU A 379 8.47 -27.74 -23.07
C GLU A 379 8.49 -27.28 -21.60
N PHE A 380 8.81 -28.19 -20.67
CA PHE A 380 8.92 -27.87 -19.25
C PHE A 380 9.98 -26.80 -18.97
N LEU A 381 11.16 -26.92 -19.59
CA LEU A 381 12.24 -25.94 -19.47
C LEU A 381 11.87 -24.59 -20.09
N GLN A 382 11.24 -24.59 -21.26
CA GLN A 382 10.77 -23.37 -21.91
C GLN A 382 9.70 -22.67 -21.07
N LYS A 383 8.82 -23.44 -20.43
CA LYS A 383 7.81 -22.92 -19.51
C LYS A 383 8.45 -22.29 -18.29
N ARG A 384 9.53 -22.88 -17.74
CA ARG A 384 10.31 -22.25 -16.66
C ARG A 384 10.86 -20.90 -17.11
N THR A 385 11.67 -20.88 -18.17
CA THR A 385 12.35 -19.65 -18.62
C THR A 385 11.39 -18.54 -19.07
N SER A 386 10.18 -18.89 -19.52
CA SER A 386 9.17 -17.95 -19.99
C SER A 386 8.25 -17.38 -18.92
N TYR A 387 8.09 -18.06 -17.79
CA TYR A 387 7.08 -17.70 -16.77
C TYR A 387 7.69 -17.35 -15.40
N THR A 388 8.90 -17.81 -15.11
CA THR A 388 9.62 -17.46 -13.88
C THR A 388 10.59 -16.31 -14.13
N ASN A 389 11.01 -15.65 -13.06
CA ASN A 389 12.06 -14.63 -13.12
C ASN A 389 12.88 -14.66 -11.83
N GLU A 390 14.20 -14.83 -11.95
CA GLU A 390 15.11 -15.05 -10.82
C GLU A 390 15.15 -13.84 -9.87
N ALA A 391 15.09 -12.62 -10.41
CA ALA A 391 15.02 -11.43 -9.58
C ALA A 391 13.69 -11.37 -8.79
N VAL A 392 12.55 -11.66 -9.43
CA VAL A 392 11.25 -11.74 -8.71
C VAL A 392 11.30 -12.77 -7.59
N ILE A 393 11.85 -13.97 -7.86
CA ILE A 393 12.06 -15.04 -6.88
C ILE A 393 12.90 -14.53 -5.70
N ALA A 394 14.07 -13.95 -5.98
CA ALA A 394 14.98 -13.45 -4.96
C ALA A 394 14.33 -12.39 -4.06
N PHE A 395 13.49 -11.51 -4.61
CA PHE A 395 12.75 -10.50 -3.84
C PHE A 395 11.66 -11.10 -2.95
N VAL A 396 10.78 -11.96 -3.48
CA VAL A 396 9.66 -12.51 -2.69
C VAL A 396 10.11 -13.59 -1.69
N GLU A 397 11.24 -14.23 -1.94
CA GLU A 397 11.88 -15.15 -1.00
C GLU A 397 12.82 -14.44 -0.01
N ASN A 398 13.07 -13.14 -0.22
CA ASN A 398 13.99 -12.32 0.57
C ASN A 398 15.39 -12.95 0.69
N MET A 399 15.95 -13.42 -0.43
CA MET A 399 17.23 -14.14 -0.46
C MET A 399 18.45 -13.24 -0.17
N VAL A 400 18.27 -11.91 -0.26
CA VAL A 400 19.32 -10.89 -0.07
C VAL A 400 19.46 -10.47 1.41
N THR A 401 18.64 -10.99 2.32
CA THR A 401 18.77 -10.63 3.74
C THR A 401 19.94 -11.35 4.41
N ASP A 402 20.81 -10.59 5.07
CA ASP A 402 21.91 -11.14 5.89
C ASP A 402 21.36 -11.83 7.15
N GLU A 403 20.34 -11.22 7.77
CA GLU A 403 19.70 -11.72 8.99
C GLU A 403 18.50 -12.60 8.64
N ARG A 404 18.73 -13.91 8.45
CA ARG A 404 17.69 -14.90 8.10
C ARG A 404 16.67 -15.13 9.22
N ILE A 405 17.10 -14.97 10.46
CA ILE A 405 16.24 -15.00 11.64
C ILE A 405 16.58 -13.80 12.51
N SER A 406 15.55 -12.99 12.80
CA SER A 406 15.66 -11.90 13.76
C SER A 406 15.10 -12.30 15.13
N GLU A 407 15.65 -11.65 16.14
CA GLU A 407 15.41 -11.93 17.54
C GLU A 407 14.44 -10.90 18.14
N ALA A 408 13.19 -11.31 18.38
CA ALA A 408 12.18 -10.46 19.03
C ALA A 408 11.88 -10.92 20.47
N PRO A 409 11.29 -10.06 21.31
CA PRO A 409 10.91 -10.44 22.67
C PRO A 409 10.02 -11.68 22.68
N GLY A 410 10.56 -12.79 23.20
CA GLY A 410 9.84 -14.06 23.38
C GLY A 410 9.64 -14.93 22.14
N ARG A 411 10.07 -14.53 20.93
CA ARG A 411 9.99 -15.40 19.73
C ARG A 411 11.07 -15.11 18.69
N PHE A 412 11.41 -16.13 17.90
CA PHE A 412 12.20 -15.96 16.67
C PHE A 412 11.31 -15.52 15.51
N ILE A 413 11.81 -14.60 14.69
CA ILE A 413 11.11 -14.08 13.51
C ILE A 413 11.83 -14.54 12.25
N GLN A 414 11.10 -15.28 11.43
CA GLN A 414 11.55 -15.71 10.12
C GLN A 414 11.55 -14.52 9.15
N ASN A 415 12.73 -14.15 8.63
CA ASN A 415 12.91 -13.09 7.64
C ASN A 415 13.07 -13.64 6.21
N ILE A 416 13.55 -14.88 6.05
CA ILE A 416 13.71 -15.57 4.76
C ILE A 416 12.45 -16.34 4.37
N TYR A 417 12.19 -16.53 3.08
CA TYR A 417 11.04 -17.23 2.53
C TYR A 417 9.67 -16.68 3.00
N PRO A 418 9.44 -15.35 3.03
CA PRO A 418 8.19 -14.80 3.52
C PRO A 418 6.98 -15.26 2.70
N ILE A 419 7.13 -15.48 1.40
CA ILE A 419 6.03 -16.00 0.55
C ILE A 419 5.51 -17.37 0.97
N PHE A 420 6.37 -18.19 1.60
CA PHE A 420 6.03 -19.52 2.10
C PHE A 420 5.63 -19.53 3.58
N LYS A 421 5.84 -18.43 4.30
CA LYS A 421 5.43 -18.28 5.70
C LYS A 421 3.91 -18.08 5.77
N PRO A 422 3.19 -18.89 6.55
CA PRO A 422 1.75 -18.72 6.72
C PRO A 422 1.46 -17.44 7.53
N PRO A 423 0.29 -16.80 7.35
CA PRO A 423 -0.08 -15.62 8.12
C PRO A 423 -0.21 -15.97 9.61
N VAL A 424 0.22 -15.06 10.48
CA VAL A 424 0.13 -15.25 11.94
C VAL A 424 -1.33 -15.14 12.38
N THR A 425 -1.91 -16.24 12.85
CA THR A 425 -3.34 -16.37 13.16
C THR A 425 -3.80 -15.53 14.37
N ASP A 426 -2.89 -15.20 15.29
CA ASP A 426 -3.21 -14.44 16.51
C ASP A 426 -3.72 -13.02 16.25
N ARG A 427 -3.51 -12.49 15.04
CA ARG A 427 -3.91 -11.14 14.65
C ARG A 427 -4.83 -11.21 13.43
N LYS A 428 -6.12 -10.94 13.64
CA LYS A 428 -7.20 -11.07 12.62
C LYS A 428 -7.23 -9.94 11.57
N THR A 429 -6.14 -9.20 11.37
CA THR A 429 -6.10 -8.00 10.52
C THR A 429 -5.01 -8.06 9.45
N VAL A 430 -5.28 -7.50 8.26
CA VAL A 430 -4.35 -7.52 7.13
C VAL A 430 -3.05 -6.78 7.43
N PHE A 431 -3.12 -5.74 8.26
CA PHE A 431 -1.98 -4.93 8.71
C PHE A 431 -0.97 -5.70 9.56
N SER A 432 -1.35 -6.89 10.05
CA SER A 432 -0.46 -7.73 10.84
C SER A 432 0.28 -8.80 10.03
N THR A 433 -0.08 -8.97 8.76
CA THR A 433 0.55 -9.96 7.88
C THR A 433 1.86 -9.40 7.32
N HIS A 434 2.89 -10.24 7.24
CA HIS A 434 4.18 -9.84 6.70
C HIS A 434 4.14 -9.54 5.21
N PHE A 435 5.12 -8.75 4.78
CA PHE A 435 5.30 -8.38 3.38
C PHE A 435 5.61 -9.61 2.53
N PHE A 436 5.04 -9.67 1.33
CA PHE A 436 5.14 -10.78 0.38
C PHE A 436 4.53 -12.10 0.85
N SER A 437 3.69 -12.11 1.90
CA SER A 437 2.92 -13.31 2.22
C SER A 437 2.02 -13.72 1.05
N SER A 438 1.77 -15.02 0.88
CA SER A 438 0.92 -15.56 -0.18
C SER A 438 -0.58 -15.48 0.12
N THR A 439 -0.93 -15.47 1.40
CA THR A 439 -2.30 -15.26 1.89
C THR A 439 -2.33 -14.18 2.96
N LYS A 440 -3.45 -13.47 3.06
CA LYS A 440 -3.66 -12.40 4.05
C LYS A 440 -5.00 -12.60 4.75
N LEU A 441 -5.02 -12.25 6.04
CA LEU A 441 -6.23 -12.32 6.87
C LEU A 441 -6.97 -10.98 6.85
N LEU A 442 -8.08 -10.90 6.12
CA LEU A 442 -8.95 -9.72 6.09
C LEU A 442 -10.24 -10.02 6.85
N PHE A 443 -10.46 -9.34 7.98
CA PHE A 443 -11.64 -9.55 8.85
C PHE A 443 -11.84 -11.00 9.28
N GLY A 444 -10.74 -11.74 9.49
CA GLY A 444 -10.74 -13.16 9.83
C GLY A 444 -10.92 -14.12 8.64
N TRP A 445 -11.08 -13.61 7.42
CA TRP A 445 -11.13 -14.43 6.21
C TRP A 445 -9.74 -14.52 5.59
N GLU A 446 -9.32 -15.73 5.23
CA GLU A 446 -8.07 -15.94 4.51
C GLU A 446 -8.29 -15.69 3.02
N LEU A 447 -7.66 -14.65 2.49
CA LEU A 447 -7.73 -14.26 1.10
C LEU A 447 -6.35 -14.38 0.46
N ASN A 448 -6.31 -14.73 -0.84
CA ASN A 448 -5.08 -14.59 -1.61
C ASN A 448 -4.63 -13.12 -1.62
N THR A 449 -3.33 -12.89 -1.53
CA THR A 449 -2.71 -11.57 -1.44
C THR A 449 -3.16 -10.59 -2.53
N LEU A 450 -3.39 -11.05 -3.76
CA LEU A 450 -3.92 -10.19 -4.81
C LEU A 450 -5.26 -9.56 -4.43
N HIS A 451 -6.21 -10.39 -3.98
CA HIS A 451 -7.56 -9.94 -3.66
C HIS A 451 -7.56 -9.07 -2.42
N ALA A 452 -6.83 -9.47 -1.38
CA ALA A 452 -6.70 -8.67 -0.16
C ALA A 452 -6.14 -7.28 -0.45
N ASN A 453 -5.08 -7.20 -1.27
CA ASN A 453 -4.45 -5.92 -1.62
C ASN A 453 -5.34 -5.06 -2.52
N LEU A 454 -6.04 -5.65 -3.50
CA LEU A 454 -7.01 -4.94 -4.32
C LEU A 454 -8.16 -4.38 -3.47
N ILE A 455 -8.72 -5.18 -2.56
CA ILE A 455 -9.78 -4.73 -1.65
C ILE A 455 -9.29 -3.54 -0.82
N MET A 456 -8.07 -3.57 -0.30
CA MET A 456 -7.49 -2.45 0.44
C MET A 456 -7.36 -1.17 -0.40
N ILE A 457 -6.88 -1.29 -1.64
CA ILE A 457 -6.82 -0.14 -2.57
C ILE A 457 -8.23 0.43 -2.80
N TRP A 458 -9.24 -0.43 -3.02
CA TRP A 458 -10.62 0.00 -3.22
C TRP A 458 -11.25 0.60 -1.96
N ILE A 459 -10.91 0.12 -0.76
CA ILE A 459 -11.31 0.74 0.51
C ILE A 459 -10.77 2.17 0.56
N PHE A 460 -9.50 2.39 0.19
CA PHE A 460 -8.93 3.75 0.13
C PHE A 460 -9.60 4.62 -0.92
N THR A 461 -9.92 4.05 -2.09
CA THR A 461 -10.67 4.72 -3.16
C THR A 461 -12.04 5.18 -2.66
N VAL A 462 -12.84 4.29 -2.08
CA VAL A 462 -14.17 4.61 -1.54
C VAL A 462 -14.07 5.64 -0.40
N PHE A 463 -13.06 5.51 0.47
CA PHE A 463 -12.80 6.48 1.53
C PHE A 463 -12.50 7.88 0.96
N LEU A 464 -11.65 7.99 -0.05
CA LEU A 464 -11.35 9.25 -0.74
C LEU A 464 -12.57 9.84 -1.45
N PHE A 465 -13.44 9.00 -2.01
CA PHE A 465 -14.72 9.46 -2.57
C PHE A 465 -15.62 10.06 -1.49
N GLY A 466 -15.72 9.41 -0.32
CA GLY A 466 -16.45 9.94 0.83
C GLY A 466 -15.91 11.29 1.31
N LEU A 467 -14.58 11.43 1.42
CA LEU A 467 -13.93 12.70 1.78
C LEU A 467 -14.20 13.80 0.76
N LEU A 468 -14.19 13.47 -0.53
CA LEU A 468 -14.50 14.39 -1.62
C LEU A 468 -15.98 14.82 -1.58
N TYR A 469 -16.89 13.86 -1.35
CA TYR A 469 -18.32 14.10 -1.28
C TYR A 469 -18.67 15.15 -0.22
N VAL A 470 -18.07 15.04 0.97
CA VAL A 470 -18.26 16.01 2.06
C VAL A 470 -17.33 17.23 1.98
N ASN A 471 -16.51 17.35 0.93
CA ASN A 471 -15.51 18.41 0.75
C ASN A 471 -14.55 18.59 1.96
N PHE A 472 -14.16 17.48 2.60
CA PHE A 472 -13.39 17.49 3.85
C PHE A 472 -12.06 18.22 3.73
N LEU A 473 -11.25 17.89 2.72
CA LEU A 473 -9.93 18.48 2.53
C LEU A 473 -10.02 20.00 2.28
N ARG A 474 -11.04 20.42 1.53
CA ARG A 474 -11.32 21.84 1.28
C ARG A 474 -11.69 22.59 2.56
N ALA A 475 -12.45 21.96 3.46
CA ALA A 475 -12.80 22.53 4.75
C ALA A 475 -11.55 22.76 5.61
N ILE A 476 -10.64 21.77 5.69
CA ILE A 476 -9.37 21.89 6.43
C ILE A 476 -8.51 23.03 5.88
N VAL A 477 -8.32 23.07 4.57
CA VAL A 477 -7.48 24.10 3.93
C VAL A 477 -8.04 25.50 4.21
N ARG A 478 -9.36 25.71 4.06
CA ARG A 478 -10.00 27.00 4.32
C ARG A 478 -9.96 27.42 5.79
N PHE A 479 -10.18 26.48 6.71
CA PHE A 479 -10.12 26.74 8.15
C PHE A 479 -8.74 27.28 8.55
N ARG A 480 -7.67 26.63 8.09
CA ARG A 480 -6.28 27.09 8.33
C ARG A 480 -5.97 28.46 7.73
N TYR A 481 -6.50 28.77 6.54
CA TYR A 481 -6.32 30.10 5.94
C TYR A 481 -6.98 31.20 6.79
N GLN A 482 -8.18 30.98 7.34
CA GLN A 482 -8.86 31.98 8.15
C GLN A 482 -8.14 32.22 9.49
N ASP A 483 -7.70 31.18 10.19
CA ASP A 483 -7.03 31.33 11.50
C ASP A 483 -5.65 31.98 11.40
N VAL A 484 -4.85 31.61 10.39
CA VAL A 484 -3.54 32.24 10.17
C VAL A 484 -3.71 33.70 9.79
N PHE A 485 -4.68 34.01 8.92
CA PHE A 485 -4.94 35.39 8.51
C PHE A 485 -5.47 36.23 9.67
N ILE A 486 -6.39 35.71 10.49
CA ILE A 486 -6.89 36.40 11.69
C ILE A 486 -5.75 36.61 12.70
N THR A 487 -4.85 35.63 12.87
CA THR A 487 -3.73 35.74 13.81
C THR A 487 -2.69 36.77 13.34
N VAL A 488 -2.37 36.78 12.04
CA VAL A 488 -1.45 37.77 11.45
C VAL A 488 -2.09 39.16 11.42
N ALA A 489 -3.36 39.27 11.06
CA ALA A 489 -4.10 40.53 11.09
C ALA A 489 -4.22 41.09 12.51
N ARG A 490 -4.47 40.25 13.52
CA ARG A 490 -4.45 40.67 14.94
C ARG A 490 -3.07 41.13 15.39
N ARG A 491 -2.00 40.42 15.00
CA ARG A 491 -0.61 40.84 15.31
C ARG A 491 -0.26 42.16 14.63
N GLN A 492 -0.62 42.35 13.36
CA GLN A 492 -0.39 43.60 12.65
C GLN A 492 -1.26 44.74 13.23
N ALA A 493 -2.55 44.52 13.49
CA ALA A 493 -3.40 45.52 14.14
C ALA A 493 -2.87 45.93 15.53
N MET A 494 -2.27 44.99 16.28
CA MET A 494 -1.64 45.27 17.57
C MET A 494 -0.34 46.08 17.43
N VAL A 495 0.45 45.83 16.38
CA VAL A 495 1.68 46.59 16.06
C VAL A 495 1.33 48.00 15.55
N TRP A 496 0.31 48.13 14.69
CA TRP A 496 -0.17 49.42 14.18
C TRP A 496 -0.89 50.22 15.26
N GLY A 497 -1.69 49.59 16.12
CA GLY A 497 -2.32 50.22 17.28
C GLY A 497 -1.32 50.79 18.29
N LYS A 498 -0.19 50.10 18.53
CA LYS A 498 0.92 50.63 19.35
C LYS A 498 1.67 51.80 18.71
N ARG A 499 1.72 51.88 17.37
CA ARG A 499 2.36 52.99 16.64
C ARG A 499 1.46 54.24 16.54
N LEU A 500 0.15 54.06 16.42
CA LEU A 500 -0.81 55.16 16.28
C LEU A 500 -1.25 55.76 17.63
N PHE A 501 -1.19 54.97 18.71
CA PHE A 501 -1.51 55.43 20.07
C PHE A 501 -0.42 55.00 21.06
N PRO A 502 0.75 55.67 21.08
CA PRO A 502 1.69 55.47 22.17
C PRO A 502 1.00 55.86 23.48
N LYS A 503 1.00 54.95 24.48
CA LYS A 503 0.47 55.24 25.81
C LYS A 503 1.11 56.53 26.31
N ARG A 504 0.31 57.59 26.52
CA ARG A 504 0.76 58.78 27.24
C ARG A 504 1.27 58.34 28.61
N ALA A 505 2.50 58.72 28.94
CA ALA A 505 3.04 58.55 30.28
C ALA A 505 2.09 59.20 31.30
N PRO A 506 1.86 58.58 32.47
CA PRO A 506 0.95 59.14 33.45
C PRO A 506 1.51 60.47 33.95
N GLN A 507 0.75 61.55 33.76
CA GLN A 507 1.00 62.82 34.43
C GLN A 507 0.69 62.63 35.93
N SER A 508 1.69 62.88 36.77
CA SER A 508 1.56 62.95 38.21
C SER A 508 0.78 64.21 38.60
N GLU A 509 -0.49 64.04 38.97
CA GLU A 509 -1.25 65.08 39.67
C GLU A 509 -1.04 64.97 41.19
N GLY A 510 -0.51 66.04 41.77
CA GLY A 510 -1.06 66.65 42.98
C GLY A 510 -0.70 66.05 44.35
N LEU A 511 0.32 66.62 44.99
CA LEU A 511 0.34 66.81 46.45
C LEU A 511 0.54 68.29 46.76
N ARG A 512 -0.55 68.97 47.11
CA ARG A 512 -0.58 70.20 47.91
C ARG A 512 -1.78 70.13 48.86
N SER A 513 -1.51 69.74 50.09
CA SER A 513 -1.95 70.37 51.34
C SER A 513 -1.27 69.66 52.50
#